data_AF-A0A090QLK7-F1
#
_entry.id   AF-A0A090QLK7-F1
#
_cell.length_a   1.000
_cell.length_b   1.000
_cell.length_c   1.000
_cell.angle_alpha   90.00
_cell.angle_beta   90.00
_cell.angle_gamma   90.00
#
_symmetry.space_group_name_H-M   'P 1'
#
loop_
_entity.id
_entity.type
_entity.pdbx_description
1 polymer ?
#
loop_
_entity_poly.entity_id
_entity_poly.type
_entity_poly.pdbx_seq_one_letter_code
_entity_poly.pdbx_strand_id
1 'polypeptide(L)'
;MMAVEQQALWDAFLARWPREHLEALSLEQYVSVNDTDTFTYWLETKTRPLGSIQGNTSAKFGIYRRNGKGKTQSGIAHGDVYTWRTRYGLNEAEVFSYVKKTLMAIADAAYRGDLNAIDELDFAPLVKWKIAFLYQNPNAPVLINTFSKPMLEVLTGAEKKTTFPQLYAALIQNKGEKRLLEYGKECWHTAAKKHNEIMHKVVLSHFSHVDAFQRNVANWDAQMVASFCDIILEARKQKLDVFTTAQTSGEMIRIGRKELNAIRADEVFATFEPTGAKLKYSQRYLYREQYFTSDINPELVNSIKISKDLKAFNAEYAIERKPYWPENYFDEFYEDDTISVDVIVQEDVMQTPSPLNQILYGPPGTGKTYHTIEAAVKAAEPTFTWQSRVELKAEYERLMAEKRIRFVTFHQSYGYEEFVEGLHAQTDEDGQVCYGIKQAYLNKFVRVPNRKKWLASRE
;
A
#
# COMPACT_ATOMS: atom_id res chain seq x y z
N MET A 1 -6.25 14.75 -31.57
CA MET A 1 -5.83 16.05 -30.98
C MET A 1 -4.95 15.85 -29.74
N MET A 2 -5.37 15.13 -28.71
CA MET A 2 -4.59 14.97 -27.45
C MET A 2 -3.14 14.45 -27.58
N ALA A 3 -2.82 13.52 -28.49
CA ALA A 3 -1.46 12.95 -28.58
C ALA A 3 -0.43 13.95 -29.13
N VAL A 4 -0.85 14.86 -30.02
CA VAL A 4 0.01 15.92 -30.58
C VAL A 4 0.33 16.96 -29.51
N GLU A 5 -0.66 17.32 -28.69
CA GLU A 5 -0.49 18.23 -27.55
C GLU A 5 0.43 17.63 -26.48
N GLN A 6 0.30 16.33 -26.20
CA GLN A 6 1.19 15.63 -25.28
C GLN A 6 2.63 15.58 -25.80
N GLN A 7 2.85 15.33 -27.10
CA GLN A 7 4.19 15.35 -27.67
C GLN A 7 4.81 16.74 -27.57
N ALA A 8 4.08 17.80 -27.97
CA ALA A 8 4.56 19.18 -27.85
C ALA A 8 4.91 19.56 -26.40
N LEU A 9 4.12 19.09 -25.43
CA LEU A 9 4.41 19.28 -24.00
C LEU A 9 5.67 18.54 -23.54
N TRP A 10 5.93 17.35 -24.08
CA TRP A 10 7.14 16.60 -23.79
C TRP A 10 8.37 17.31 -24.38
N ASP A 11 8.26 17.75 -25.63
CA ASP A 11 9.33 18.52 -26.30
C ASP A 11 9.62 19.83 -25.55
N ALA A 12 8.58 20.52 -25.07
CA ALA A 12 8.73 21.73 -24.25
C ALA A 12 9.43 21.46 -22.91
N PHE A 13 9.18 20.32 -22.27
CA PHE A 13 9.90 19.91 -21.06
C PHE A 13 11.38 19.72 -21.35
N LEU A 14 11.72 18.97 -22.40
CA LEU A 14 13.11 18.69 -22.79
C LEU A 14 13.85 19.95 -23.25
N ALA A 15 13.16 20.90 -23.88
CA ALA A 15 13.73 22.20 -24.24
C ALA A 15 14.01 23.06 -23.00
N ARG A 16 13.13 23.02 -21.98
CA ARG A 16 13.31 23.81 -20.75
C ARG A 16 14.35 23.21 -19.80
N TRP A 17 14.41 21.88 -19.76
CA TRP A 17 15.28 21.09 -18.91
C TRP A 17 16.02 20.04 -19.74
N PRO A 18 16.98 20.45 -20.59
CA PRO A 18 17.78 19.50 -21.35
C PRO A 18 18.70 18.73 -20.39
N ARG A 19 18.92 17.45 -20.71
CA ARG A 19 19.72 16.53 -19.90
C ARG A 19 21.14 17.08 -19.65
N GLU A 20 21.70 17.72 -20.66
CA GLU A 20 23.06 18.30 -20.67
C GLU A 20 23.20 19.47 -19.70
N HIS A 21 22.10 20.12 -19.29
CA HIS A 21 22.14 21.25 -18.35
C HIS A 21 21.76 20.86 -16.92
N LEU A 22 21.49 19.58 -16.65
CA LEU A 22 21.14 19.10 -15.30
C LEU A 22 22.26 19.32 -14.28
N GLU A 23 23.52 19.31 -14.72
CA GLU A 23 24.67 19.56 -13.85
C GLU A 23 24.67 21.00 -13.28
N ALA A 24 24.22 21.97 -14.10
CA ALA A 24 24.15 23.38 -13.74
C ALA A 24 22.87 23.75 -12.96
N LEU A 25 21.97 22.80 -12.72
CA LEU A 25 20.71 23.04 -12.02
C LEU A 25 20.95 23.56 -10.60
N SER A 26 20.39 24.73 -10.27
CA SER A 26 20.41 25.29 -8.91
C SER A 26 19.25 24.76 -8.06
N LEU A 27 19.34 24.92 -6.73
CA LEU A 27 18.29 24.48 -5.81
C LEU A 27 16.97 25.23 -6.04
N GLU A 28 17.05 26.54 -6.35
CA GLU A 28 15.90 27.40 -6.64
C GLU A 28 15.22 27.00 -7.95
N GLN A 29 16.01 26.62 -8.96
CA GLN A 29 15.50 26.10 -10.22
C GLN A 29 14.90 24.70 -10.05
N TYR A 30 15.42 23.91 -9.11
CA TYR A 30 14.89 22.58 -8.81
C TYR A 30 13.52 22.67 -8.14
N VAL A 31 13.40 23.43 -7.05
CA VAL A 31 12.18 23.51 -6.23
C VAL A 31 12.02 24.88 -5.57
N SER A 32 10.80 25.42 -5.62
CA SER A 32 10.46 26.68 -4.95
C SER A 32 8.96 26.71 -4.59
N VAL A 33 8.54 27.78 -3.91
CA VAL A 33 7.14 28.07 -3.58
C VAL A 33 6.65 29.19 -4.49
N ASN A 34 5.45 29.05 -5.04
CA ASN A 34 4.82 30.00 -5.97
C ASN A 34 5.56 30.24 -7.29
N ASP A 35 6.52 29.38 -7.63
CA ASP A 35 7.19 29.39 -8.93
C ASP A 35 6.66 28.24 -9.80
N THR A 36 6.07 28.60 -10.93
CA THR A 36 5.48 27.66 -11.89
C THR A 36 6.48 27.18 -12.96
N ASP A 37 7.75 27.55 -12.83
CA ASP A 37 8.82 27.21 -13.76
C ASP A 37 10.03 26.55 -13.09
N THR A 38 9.79 25.83 -12.00
CA THR A 38 10.80 24.94 -11.37
C THR A 38 10.74 23.52 -11.93
N PHE A 39 11.84 22.79 -11.83
CA PHE A 39 11.93 21.40 -12.29
C PHE A 39 10.83 20.53 -11.66
N THR A 40 10.63 20.61 -10.34
CA THR A 40 9.59 19.84 -9.64
C THR A 40 8.18 20.26 -10.05
N TYR A 41 7.95 21.55 -10.33
CA TYR A 41 6.64 22.02 -10.81
C TYR A 41 6.33 21.49 -12.21
N TRP A 42 7.33 21.48 -13.10
CA TRP A 42 7.21 20.84 -14.40
C TRP A 42 6.90 19.35 -14.26
N LEU A 43 7.63 18.66 -13.38
CA LEU A 43 7.51 17.22 -13.16
C LEU A 43 6.13 16.80 -12.62
N GLU A 44 5.56 17.55 -11.67
CA GLU A 44 4.30 17.21 -11.02
C GLU A 44 3.06 17.83 -11.68
N THR A 45 3.16 19.08 -12.12
CA THR A 45 2.00 19.89 -12.52
C THR A 45 1.95 20.08 -14.03
N LYS A 46 2.97 20.66 -14.66
CA LYS A 46 2.91 20.95 -16.12
C LYS A 46 2.86 19.68 -16.95
N THR A 47 3.69 18.69 -16.63
CA THR A 47 3.73 17.41 -17.36
C THR A 47 2.73 16.37 -16.83
N ARG A 48 1.72 16.79 -16.04
CA ARG A 48 0.65 15.89 -15.57
C ARG A 48 -0.08 15.15 -16.69
N PRO A 49 -0.38 15.76 -17.86
CA PRO A 49 -0.94 15.03 -19.00
C PRO A 49 -0.05 13.91 -19.54
N LEU A 50 1.25 13.91 -19.22
CA LEU A 50 2.23 12.86 -19.55
C LEU A 50 2.38 11.83 -18.42
N GLY A 51 1.37 11.67 -17.57
CA GLY A 51 1.38 10.76 -16.42
C GLY A 51 1.51 11.54 -15.10
N SER A 52 0.55 11.33 -14.19
CA SER A 52 0.47 12.05 -12.92
C SER A 52 1.32 11.40 -11.83
N ILE A 53 1.94 12.24 -10.99
CA ILE A 53 2.61 11.85 -9.74
C ILE A 53 2.08 12.61 -8.52
N GLN A 54 0.91 13.25 -8.66
CA GLN A 54 0.20 13.92 -7.57
C GLN A 54 -0.35 12.93 -6.55
N GLY A 55 -0.66 13.41 -5.34
CA GLY A 55 -1.25 12.60 -4.25
C GLY A 55 -0.27 12.14 -3.17
N ASN A 56 1.03 12.37 -3.38
CA ASN A 56 2.09 12.11 -2.40
C ASN A 56 2.67 13.40 -1.81
N THR A 57 3.25 13.29 -0.61
CA THR A 57 3.90 14.40 0.09
C THR A 57 5.08 14.97 -0.70
N SER A 58 5.38 16.26 -0.53
CA SER A 58 6.53 16.92 -1.19
C SER A 58 7.88 16.29 -0.83
N ALA A 59 7.97 15.52 0.25
CA ALA A 59 9.16 14.78 0.64
C ALA A 59 9.62 13.74 -0.41
N LYS A 60 8.77 13.39 -1.38
CA LYS A 60 9.11 12.54 -2.53
C LYS A 60 10.20 13.14 -3.43
N PHE A 61 10.35 14.47 -3.43
CA PHE A 61 11.36 15.17 -4.22
C PHE A 61 12.74 15.21 -3.52
N GLY A 62 12.90 14.56 -2.37
CA GLY A 62 14.14 14.54 -1.59
C GLY A 62 14.36 15.80 -0.77
N ILE A 63 14.26 16.98 -1.40
CA ILE A 63 14.28 18.30 -0.77
C ILE A 63 13.15 19.17 -1.33
N TYR A 64 12.48 19.94 -0.48
CA TYR A 64 11.44 20.89 -0.89
C TYR A 64 11.41 22.13 -0.01
N ARG A 65 10.98 23.26 -0.58
CA ARG A 65 10.81 24.52 0.13
C ARG A 65 9.46 24.57 0.84
N ARG A 66 9.44 25.00 2.10
CA ARG A 66 8.21 25.14 2.91
C ARG A 66 7.65 26.55 2.82
N ASN A 67 6.33 26.66 3.02
CA ASN A 67 5.62 27.92 3.25
C ASN A 67 5.17 28.06 4.73
N GLY A 68 5.95 27.52 5.67
CA GLY A 68 5.59 27.46 7.09
C GLY A 68 6.60 26.65 7.93
N LYS A 69 6.27 26.46 9.22
CA LYS A 69 7.11 25.70 10.16
C LYS A 69 7.17 24.21 9.80
N GLY A 70 8.33 23.60 10.02
CA GLY A 70 8.54 22.17 9.86
C GLY A 70 7.72 21.38 10.89
N LYS A 71 7.27 20.20 10.51
CA LYS A 71 6.60 19.26 11.42
C LYS A 71 7.58 18.16 11.78
N THR A 72 7.72 17.86 13.07
CA THR A 72 8.56 16.77 13.55
C THR A 72 8.07 15.45 12.96
N GLN A 73 8.93 14.79 12.20
CA GLN A 73 8.65 13.49 11.58
C GLN A 73 9.95 12.69 11.47
N SER A 74 9.86 11.38 11.74
CA SER A 74 11.00 10.47 11.58
C SER A 74 11.55 10.50 10.15
N GLY A 75 12.87 10.54 10.00
CA GLY A 75 13.55 10.57 8.70
C GLY A 75 13.43 11.89 7.93
N ILE A 76 12.95 12.97 8.58
CA ILE A 76 12.80 14.30 7.99
C ILE A 76 13.60 15.31 8.82
N ALA A 77 14.36 16.16 8.14
CA ALA A 77 15.07 17.29 8.73
C ALA A 77 14.67 18.61 8.06
N HIS A 78 14.90 19.70 8.78
CA HIS A 78 14.49 21.04 8.39
C HIS A 78 15.66 22.01 8.50
N GLY A 79 15.81 22.86 7.50
CA GLY A 79 16.63 24.07 7.57
C GLY A 79 15.76 25.28 7.87
N ASP A 80 16.20 26.46 7.47
CA ASP A 80 15.42 27.68 7.66
C ASP A 80 14.14 27.64 6.83
N VAL A 81 14.28 27.34 5.54
CA VAL A 81 13.17 27.35 4.57
C VAL A 81 12.98 26.03 3.84
N TYR A 82 13.97 25.13 3.83
CA TYR A 82 13.85 23.82 3.18
C TYR A 82 13.56 22.69 4.18
N THR A 83 13.15 21.56 3.62
CA THR A 83 12.93 20.29 4.31
C THR A 83 13.36 19.16 3.43
N TRP A 84 14.01 18.17 4.04
CA TRP A 84 14.58 17.05 3.31
C TRP A 84 14.46 15.74 4.06
N ARG A 85 14.69 14.66 3.31
CA ARG A 85 14.88 13.31 3.86
C ARG A 85 16.31 13.16 4.38
N THR A 86 16.46 12.78 5.65
CA THR A 86 17.78 12.66 6.29
C THR A 86 18.67 11.58 5.66
N ARG A 87 18.07 10.57 5.03
CA ARG A 87 18.81 9.52 4.31
C ARG A 87 19.63 10.03 3.11
N TYR A 88 19.33 11.23 2.59
CA TYR A 88 20.02 11.80 1.42
C TYR A 88 21.12 12.80 1.80
N GLY A 89 21.26 13.13 3.09
CA GLY A 89 22.26 14.10 3.57
C GLY A 89 21.85 14.82 4.84
N LEU A 90 22.79 15.52 5.46
CA LEU A 90 22.62 16.18 6.75
C LEU A 90 22.17 17.63 6.63
N ASN A 91 22.43 18.27 5.48
CA ASN A 91 22.09 19.67 5.20
C ASN A 91 21.59 19.87 3.77
N GLU A 92 21.11 21.08 3.48
CA GLU A 92 20.51 21.44 2.18
C GLU A 92 21.46 21.22 1.00
N ALA A 93 22.74 21.59 1.16
CA ALA A 93 23.73 21.49 0.09
C ALA A 93 24.07 20.02 -0.23
N GLU A 94 24.26 19.19 0.80
CA GLU A 94 24.51 17.74 0.64
C GLU A 94 23.33 17.05 -0.03
N VAL A 95 22.12 17.29 0.47
CA VAL A 95 20.92 16.65 -0.07
C VAL A 95 20.68 17.10 -1.50
N PHE A 96 20.82 18.40 -1.80
CA PHE A 96 20.62 18.87 -3.16
C PHE A 96 21.69 18.31 -4.11
N SER A 97 22.94 18.19 -3.66
CA SER A 97 24.01 17.52 -4.41
C SER A 97 23.66 16.06 -4.69
N TYR A 98 23.12 15.33 -3.70
CA TYR A 98 22.62 13.97 -3.88
C TYR A 98 21.49 13.91 -4.91
N VAL A 99 20.44 14.73 -4.72
CA VAL A 99 19.27 14.79 -5.61
C VAL A 99 19.68 15.08 -7.05
N LYS A 100 20.59 16.05 -7.25
CA LYS A 100 21.09 16.42 -8.57
C LYS A 100 21.86 15.28 -9.24
N LYS A 101 22.76 14.61 -8.50
CA LYS A 101 23.49 13.44 -9.00
C LYS A 101 22.54 12.30 -9.37
N THR A 102 21.55 12.02 -8.52
CA THR A 102 20.55 10.99 -8.78
C THR A 102 19.69 11.33 -10.00
N LEU A 103 19.27 12.59 -10.14
CA LEU A 103 18.53 13.08 -11.31
C LEU A 103 19.31 12.87 -12.62
N MET A 104 20.60 13.24 -12.63
CA MET A 104 21.49 13.03 -13.78
C MET A 104 21.63 11.54 -14.10
N ALA A 105 21.87 10.70 -13.07
CA ALA A 105 21.99 9.26 -13.24
C ALA A 105 20.73 8.62 -13.83
N ILE A 106 19.53 9.03 -13.37
CA ILE A 106 18.26 8.57 -13.94
C ILE A 106 18.13 9.00 -15.40
N ALA A 107 18.41 10.26 -15.72
CA ALA A 107 18.27 10.79 -17.07
C ALA A 107 19.22 10.10 -18.07
N ASP A 108 20.48 9.88 -17.68
CA ASP A 108 21.47 9.18 -18.49
C ASP A 108 21.14 7.70 -18.68
N ALA A 109 20.72 7.01 -17.61
CA ALA A 109 20.31 5.62 -17.69
C ALA A 109 19.05 5.47 -18.57
N ALA A 110 18.06 6.36 -18.43
CA ALA A 110 16.85 6.36 -19.24
C ALA A 110 17.14 6.58 -20.73
N TYR A 111 18.02 7.53 -21.05
CA TYR A 111 18.40 7.80 -22.44
C TYR A 111 19.12 6.60 -23.08
N ARG A 112 19.92 5.86 -22.30
CA ARG A 112 20.59 4.61 -22.73
C ARG A 112 19.69 3.39 -22.73
N GLY A 113 18.48 3.48 -22.18
CA GLY A 113 17.55 2.35 -22.04
C GLY A 113 17.88 1.39 -20.89
N ASP A 114 18.74 1.79 -19.94
CA ASP A 114 19.17 0.95 -18.82
C ASP A 114 18.21 1.09 -17.62
N LEU A 115 17.11 0.34 -17.66
CA LEU A 115 16.10 0.37 -16.60
C LEU A 115 16.59 -0.24 -15.29
N ASN A 116 17.55 -1.18 -15.32
CA ASN A 116 18.06 -1.80 -14.09
C ASN A 116 18.88 -0.80 -13.27
N ALA A 117 19.74 -0.02 -13.93
CA ALA A 117 20.46 1.07 -13.27
C ALA A 117 19.50 2.08 -12.62
N ILE A 118 18.36 2.38 -13.26
CA ILE A 118 17.33 3.23 -12.66
C ILE A 118 16.71 2.53 -11.44
N ASP A 119 16.34 1.26 -11.54
CA ASP A 119 15.64 0.54 -10.46
C ASP A 119 16.47 0.47 -9.17
N GLU A 120 17.80 0.37 -9.29
CA GLU A 120 18.74 0.33 -8.16
C GLU A 120 18.95 1.69 -7.45
N LEU A 121 18.65 2.82 -8.11
CA LEU A 121 18.83 4.14 -7.50
C LEU A 121 17.86 4.37 -6.34
N ASP A 122 18.40 4.80 -5.20
CA ASP A 122 17.63 5.15 -4.01
C ASP A 122 16.93 6.51 -4.17
N PHE A 123 15.72 6.47 -4.72
CA PHE A 123 14.87 7.64 -4.87
C PHE A 123 13.39 7.24 -4.90
N ALA A 124 12.50 8.19 -4.67
CA ALA A 124 11.06 7.91 -4.64
C ALA A 124 10.61 7.30 -5.98
N PRO A 125 10.03 6.07 -6.00
CA PRO A 125 9.79 5.33 -7.25
C PRO A 125 8.98 6.09 -8.29
N LEU A 126 7.87 6.72 -7.90
CA LEU A 126 7.02 7.50 -8.82
C LEU A 126 7.78 8.66 -9.47
N VAL A 127 8.63 9.35 -8.71
CA VAL A 127 9.41 10.48 -9.21
C VAL A 127 10.50 9.97 -10.13
N LYS A 128 11.20 8.91 -9.72
CA LYS A 128 12.25 8.24 -10.47
C LYS A 128 11.78 7.79 -11.86
N TRP A 129 10.67 7.07 -11.93
CA TRP A 129 10.12 6.57 -13.19
C TRP A 129 9.49 7.66 -14.05
N LYS A 130 8.96 8.73 -13.45
CA LYS A 130 8.51 9.91 -14.20
C LYS A 130 9.67 10.64 -14.86
N ILE A 131 10.79 10.84 -14.15
CA ILE A 131 12.01 11.43 -14.70
C ILE A 131 12.53 10.54 -15.84
N ALA A 132 12.61 9.22 -15.61
CA ALA A 132 13.05 8.28 -16.62
C ALA A 132 12.18 8.33 -17.88
N PHE A 133 10.85 8.42 -17.73
CA PHE A 133 9.94 8.56 -18.86
C PHE A 133 10.24 9.81 -19.67
N LEU A 134 10.48 10.95 -19.01
CA LEU A 134 10.69 12.23 -19.69
C LEU A 134 12.06 12.30 -20.39
N TYR A 135 13.08 11.61 -19.89
CA TYR A 135 14.44 11.62 -20.46
C TYR A 135 14.81 10.39 -21.30
N GLN A 136 13.92 9.40 -21.43
CA GLN A 136 14.18 8.26 -22.30
C GLN A 136 14.41 8.70 -23.75
N ASN A 137 15.15 7.90 -24.51
CA ASN A 137 15.36 8.18 -25.91
C ASN A 137 14.03 8.06 -26.69
N PRO A 138 13.53 9.15 -27.32
CA PRO A 138 12.25 9.11 -28.03
C PRO A 138 12.26 8.17 -29.25
N ASN A 139 13.45 7.90 -29.81
CA ASN A 139 13.62 6.98 -30.94
C ASN A 139 13.73 5.51 -30.52
N ALA A 140 13.96 5.24 -29.23
CA ALA A 140 14.10 3.90 -28.68
C ALA A 140 13.43 3.81 -27.29
N PRO A 141 12.08 3.93 -27.23
CA PRO A 141 11.38 4.00 -25.97
C PRO A 141 11.39 2.66 -25.23
N VAL A 142 11.64 2.73 -23.92
CA VAL A 142 11.80 1.57 -23.03
C VAL A 142 10.79 1.56 -21.89
N LEU A 143 10.02 2.63 -21.68
CA LEU A 143 8.97 2.66 -20.67
C LEU A 143 7.78 3.57 -21.05
N ILE A 144 6.59 3.23 -20.53
CA ILE A 144 5.34 3.97 -20.79
C ILE A 144 5.09 5.04 -19.71
N ASN A 145 4.15 5.95 -19.96
CA ASN A 145 3.75 7.02 -19.04
C ASN A 145 2.85 6.55 -17.86
N THR A 146 3.14 5.38 -17.30
CA THR A 146 2.48 4.81 -16.10
C THR A 146 3.56 4.38 -15.12
N PHE A 147 3.55 4.94 -13.91
CA PHE A 147 4.67 4.82 -12.95
C PHE A 147 4.30 4.08 -11.66
N SER A 148 3.01 3.81 -11.45
CA SER A 148 2.51 3.07 -10.29
C SER A 148 2.79 1.59 -10.50
N LYS A 149 3.57 0.98 -9.59
CA LYS A 149 3.87 -0.46 -9.65
C LYS A 149 2.60 -1.32 -9.65
N PRO A 150 1.61 -1.09 -8.76
CA PRO A 150 0.34 -1.81 -8.82
C PRO A 150 -0.36 -1.72 -10.18
N MET A 151 -0.34 -0.56 -10.85
CA MET A 151 -0.95 -0.45 -12.18
C MET A 151 -0.18 -1.21 -13.24
N LEU A 152 1.16 -1.22 -13.17
CA LEU A 152 2.01 -1.99 -14.08
C LEU A 152 1.81 -3.51 -13.88
N GLU A 153 1.69 -3.97 -12.64
CA GLU A 153 1.36 -5.36 -12.29
C GLU A 153 -0.02 -5.76 -12.83
N VAL A 154 -1.04 -4.90 -12.66
CA VAL A 154 -2.39 -5.14 -13.22
C VAL A 154 -2.38 -5.23 -14.75
N LEU A 155 -1.55 -4.43 -15.42
CA LEU A 155 -1.43 -4.45 -16.87
C LEU A 155 -0.77 -5.70 -17.40
N THR A 156 0.30 -6.15 -16.72
CA THR A 156 1.09 -7.31 -17.12
C THR A 156 0.53 -8.63 -16.61
N GLY A 157 -0.31 -8.60 -15.56
CA GLY A 157 -0.74 -9.80 -14.84
C GLY A 157 0.39 -10.46 -14.04
N ALA A 158 1.50 -9.74 -13.80
CA ALA A 158 2.69 -10.29 -13.16
C ALA A 158 2.56 -10.37 -11.63
N GLU A 159 3.35 -11.24 -11.02
CA GLU A 159 3.42 -11.37 -9.56
C GLU A 159 4.05 -10.13 -8.89
N LYS A 160 3.71 -9.86 -7.62
CA LYS A 160 4.18 -8.68 -6.85
C LYS A 160 5.70 -8.54 -6.73
N LYS A 161 6.44 -9.65 -6.89
CA LYS A 161 7.92 -9.67 -6.80
C LYS A 161 8.60 -9.18 -8.08
N THR A 162 7.85 -8.96 -9.16
CA THR A 162 8.38 -8.52 -10.45
C THR A 162 8.96 -7.11 -10.34
N THR A 163 10.12 -6.88 -10.96
CA THR A 163 10.80 -5.58 -10.92
C THR A 163 10.19 -4.61 -11.94
N PHE A 164 10.38 -3.30 -11.75
CA PHE A 164 9.93 -2.31 -12.74
C PHE A 164 10.51 -2.55 -14.14
N PRO A 165 11.82 -2.83 -14.31
CA PRO A 165 12.40 -3.19 -15.61
C PRO A 165 11.66 -4.33 -16.32
N GLN A 166 11.33 -5.40 -15.60
CA GLN A 166 10.62 -6.55 -16.15
C GLN A 166 9.19 -6.17 -16.58
N LEU A 167 8.49 -5.37 -15.76
CA LEU A 167 7.14 -4.90 -16.08
C LEU A 167 7.14 -4.01 -17.34
N TYR A 168 8.07 -3.06 -17.44
CA TYR A 168 8.16 -2.19 -18.62
C TYR A 168 8.60 -2.95 -19.87
N ALA A 169 9.54 -3.89 -19.76
CA ALA A 169 9.97 -4.71 -20.89
C ALA A 169 8.79 -5.49 -21.49
N ALA A 170 7.95 -6.11 -20.64
CA ALA A 170 6.74 -6.80 -21.09
C ALA A 170 5.75 -5.86 -21.80
N LEU A 171 5.55 -4.65 -21.28
CA LEU A 171 4.64 -3.67 -21.88
C LEU A 171 5.17 -3.11 -23.21
N ILE A 172 6.47 -2.81 -23.30
CA ILE A 172 7.08 -2.33 -24.54
C ILE A 172 7.04 -3.41 -25.63
N GLN A 173 7.27 -4.67 -25.26
CA GLN A 173 7.10 -5.80 -26.19
C GLN A 173 5.65 -5.87 -26.72
N ASN A 174 4.66 -5.62 -25.86
CA ASN A 174 3.24 -5.62 -26.21
C ASN A 174 2.76 -4.33 -26.93
N LYS A 175 3.59 -3.29 -27.03
CA LYS A 175 3.25 -2.03 -27.71
C LYS A 175 2.98 -2.24 -29.21
N GLY A 176 3.70 -3.16 -29.84
CA GLY A 176 3.71 -3.34 -31.29
C GLY A 176 4.08 -2.04 -32.01
N GLU A 177 3.37 -1.72 -33.10
CA GLU A 177 3.63 -0.53 -33.94
C GLU A 177 3.02 0.78 -33.39
N LYS A 178 2.23 0.71 -32.30
CA LYS A 178 1.57 1.90 -31.73
C LYS A 178 2.58 2.95 -31.28
N ARG A 179 2.23 4.23 -31.41
CA ARG A 179 3.02 5.33 -30.83
C ARG A 179 3.02 5.21 -29.31
N LEU A 180 4.12 5.59 -28.67
CA LEU A 180 4.31 5.40 -27.22
C LEU A 180 3.19 6.03 -26.38
N LEU A 181 2.85 7.30 -26.65
CA LEU A 181 1.84 8.04 -25.89
C LEU A 181 0.42 7.49 -26.12
N GLU A 182 0.14 7.00 -27.33
CA GLU A 182 -1.14 6.36 -27.67
C GLU A 182 -1.28 5.03 -26.92
N TYR A 183 -0.24 4.20 -26.95
CA TYR A 183 -0.20 2.93 -26.22
C TYR A 183 -0.26 3.12 -24.71
N GLY A 184 0.48 4.10 -24.18
CA GLY A 184 0.47 4.44 -22.76
C GLY A 184 -0.91 4.89 -22.27
N LYS A 185 -1.65 5.65 -23.10
CA LYS A 185 -3.04 6.01 -22.83
C LYS A 185 -3.95 4.77 -22.77
N GLU A 186 -3.84 3.86 -23.72
CA GLU A 186 -4.63 2.62 -23.74
C GLU A 186 -4.34 1.74 -22.51
N CYS A 187 -3.06 1.62 -22.14
CA CYS A 187 -2.62 0.96 -20.92
C CYS A 187 -3.29 1.60 -19.70
N TRP A 188 -3.26 2.93 -19.58
CA TRP A 188 -3.88 3.61 -18.44
C TRP A 188 -5.38 3.32 -18.32
N HIS A 189 -6.14 3.37 -19.42
CA HIS A 189 -7.58 3.08 -19.39
C HIS A 189 -7.85 1.63 -18.98
N THR A 190 -7.03 0.70 -19.49
CA THR A 190 -7.12 -0.73 -19.15
C THR A 190 -6.79 -0.98 -17.68
N ALA A 191 -5.71 -0.36 -17.17
CA ALA A 191 -5.29 -0.47 -15.79
C ALA A 191 -6.34 0.09 -14.84
N ALA A 192 -6.87 1.29 -15.14
CA ALA A 192 -7.90 1.95 -14.33
C ALA A 192 -9.18 1.10 -14.26
N LYS A 193 -9.62 0.54 -15.38
CA LYS A 193 -10.79 -0.36 -15.41
C LYS A 193 -10.57 -1.61 -14.56
N LYS A 194 -9.46 -2.35 -14.81
CA LYS A 194 -9.14 -3.57 -14.06
C LYS A 194 -8.93 -3.29 -12.56
N HIS A 195 -8.31 -2.16 -12.23
CA HIS A 195 -8.12 -1.74 -10.86
C HIS A 195 -9.48 -1.51 -10.18
N ASN A 196 -10.40 -0.77 -10.81
CA ASN A 196 -11.75 -0.58 -10.28
C ASN A 196 -12.47 -1.92 -10.08
N GLU A 197 -12.38 -2.86 -11.02
CA GLU A 197 -12.97 -4.20 -10.87
C GLU A 197 -12.39 -4.96 -9.66
N ILE A 198 -11.07 -4.87 -9.42
CA ILE A 198 -10.43 -5.46 -8.23
C ILE A 198 -10.94 -4.77 -6.96
N MET A 199 -11.00 -3.43 -6.95
CA MET A 199 -11.47 -2.67 -5.80
C MET A 199 -12.92 -2.99 -5.46
N HIS A 200 -13.79 -3.12 -6.48
CA HIS A 200 -15.18 -3.53 -6.28
C HIS A 200 -15.26 -4.92 -5.65
N LYS A 201 -14.46 -5.89 -6.11
CA LYS A 201 -14.40 -7.23 -5.48
C LYS A 201 -13.99 -7.17 -4.01
N VAL A 202 -13.00 -6.34 -3.67
CA VAL A 202 -12.56 -6.14 -2.27
C VAL A 202 -13.68 -5.52 -1.43
N VAL A 203 -14.37 -4.51 -1.93
CA VAL A 203 -15.52 -3.92 -1.23
C VAL A 203 -16.58 -4.99 -0.97
N LEU A 204 -16.94 -5.79 -1.98
CA LEU A 204 -17.94 -6.84 -1.85
C LEU A 204 -17.53 -7.92 -0.84
N SER A 205 -16.24 -8.28 -0.74
CA SER A 205 -15.78 -9.27 0.22
C SER A 205 -15.97 -8.85 1.68
N HIS A 206 -15.93 -7.56 1.98
CA HIS A 206 -16.21 -7.04 3.33
C HIS A 206 -17.68 -7.19 3.75
N PHE A 207 -18.57 -7.58 2.84
CA PHE A 207 -19.97 -7.90 3.12
C PHE A 207 -20.26 -9.40 2.99
N SER A 208 -19.23 -10.26 2.91
CA SER A 208 -19.37 -11.72 2.78
C SER A 208 -20.13 -12.37 3.94
N HIS A 209 -20.00 -11.80 5.15
CA HIS A 209 -20.67 -12.26 6.37
C HIS A 209 -22.06 -11.63 6.60
N VAL A 210 -22.56 -10.81 5.67
CA VAL A 210 -23.85 -10.11 5.80
C VAL A 210 -24.91 -10.85 4.98
N ASP A 211 -25.72 -11.68 5.64
CA ASP A 211 -26.67 -12.60 5.00
C ASP A 211 -27.67 -11.91 4.07
N ALA A 212 -28.24 -10.77 4.49
CA ALA A 212 -29.15 -10.01 3.64
C ALA A 212 -28.44 -9.43 2.42
N PHE A 213 -27.17 -9.03 2.54
CA PHE A 213 -26.41 -8.54 1.40
C PHE A 213 -26.16 -9.68 0.40
N GLN A 214 -25.66 -10.83 0.86
CA GLN A 214 -25.36 -11.99 0.02
C GLN A 214 -26.60 -12.50 -0.73
N ARG A 215 -27.77 -12.53 -0.07
CA ARG A 215 -29.03 -12.94 -0.71
C ARG A 215 -29.51 -12.01 -1.82
N ASN A 216 -29.16 -10.72 -1.76
CA ASN A 216 -29.71 -9.72 -2.68
C ASN A 216 -28.73 -9.28 -3.77
N VAL A 217 -27.41 -9.22 -3.49
CA VAL A 217 -26.41 -8.67 -4.41
C VAL A 217 -26.37 -9.36 -5.78
N ALA A 218 -26.65 -10.66 -5.82
CA ALA A 218 -26.73 -11.44 -7.08
C ALA A 218 -27.90 -11.02 -7.98
N ASN A 219 -28.91 -10.34 -7.43
CA ASN A 219 -30.09 -9.86 -8.15
C ASN A 219 -29.97 -8.39 -8.59
N TRP A 220 -28.90 -7.71 -8.22
CA TRP A 220 -28.68 -6.31 -8.63
C TRP A 220 -27.99 -6.28 -9.99
N ASP A 221 -28.33 -5.27 -10.79
CA ASP A 221 -27.62 -5.05 -12.05
C ASP A 221 -26.18 -4.55 -11.81
N ALA A 222 -25.33 -4.74 -12.82
CA ALA A 222 -23.90 -4.41 -12.71
C ALA A 222 -23.64 -2.92 -12.43
N GLN A 223 -24.49 -2.02 -12.92
CA GLN A 223 -24.34 -0.58 -12.69
C GLN A 223 -24.69 -0.20 -11.26
N MET A 224 -25.71 -0.83 -10.67
CA MET A 224 -26.07 -0.67 -9.27
C MET A 224 -24.97 -1.19 -8.34
N VAL A 225 -24.43 -2.39 -8.61
CA VAL A 225 -23.30 -2.95 -7.85
C VAL A 225 -22.08 -2.03 -7.91
N ALA A 226 -21.70 -1.58 -9.11
CA ALA A 226 -20.58 -0.66 -9.29
C ALA A 226 -20.81 0.67 -8.55
N SER A 227 -22.00 1.25 -8.66
CA SER A 227 -22.36 2.50 -7.98
C SER A 227 -22.36 2.35 -6.46
N PHE A 228 -22.84 1.22 -5.93
CA PHE A 228 -22.75 0.91 -4.50
C PHE A 228 -21.29 0.85 -4.05
N CYS A 229 -20.44 0.09 -4.74
CA CYS A 229 -19.01 0.00 -4.42
C CYS A 229 -18.33 1.37 -4.46
N ASP A 230 -18.62 2.19 -5.48
CA ASP A 230 -18.06 3.54 -5.61
C ASP A 230 -18.49 4.46 -4.46
N ILE A 231 -19.73 4.36 -3.98
CA ILE A 231 -20.20 5.11 -2.81
C ILE A 231 -19.45 4.67 -1.56
N ILE A 232 -19.26 3.36 -1.34
CA ILE A 232 -18.55 2.83 -0.18
C ILE A 232 -17.06 3.24 -0.21
N LEU A 233 -16.42 3.20 -1.38
CA LEU A 233 -15.05 3.68 -1.56
C LEU A 233 -14.93 5.19 -1.27
N GLU A 234 -15.87 6.01 -1.76
CA GLU A 234 -15.85 7.44 -1.45
C GLU A 234 -16.12 7.70 0.04
N ALA A 235 -17.06 6.98 0.66
CA ALA A 235 -17.32 7.08 2.09
C ALA A 235 -16.06 6.80 2.91
N ARG A 236 -15.33 5.73 2.60
CA ARG A 236 -14.05 5.40 3.27
C ARG A 236 -12.96 6.42 3.04
N LYS A 237 -12.79 6.90 1.81
CA LYS A 237 -11.86 7.99 1.50
C LYS A 237 -12.16 9.25 2.32
N GLN A 238 -13.44 9.48 2.64
CA GLN A 238 -13.92 10.54 3.51
C GLN A 238 -13.93 10.16 5.00
N LYS A 239 -13.27 9.04 5.37
CA LYS A 239 -13.15 8.49 6.73
C LYS A 239 -14.48 8.07 7.38
N LEU A 240 -15.47 7.64 6.62
CA LEU A 240 -16.70 7.06 7.18
C LEU A 240 -16.52 5.58 7.49
N ASP A 241 -16.97 5.19 8.68
CA ASP A 241 -17.15 3.79 9.05
C ASP A 241 -18.26 3.17 8.22
N VAL A 242 -18.11 1.89 7.89
CA VAL A 242 -19.12 1.07 7.22
C VAL A 242 -19.53 -0.02 8.19
N PHE A 243 -20.82 -0.12 8.51
CA PHE A 243 -21.33 -1.08 9.49
C PHE A 243 -22.74 -1.55 9.15
N THR A 244 -23.19 -2.62 9.81
CA THR A 244 -24.53 -3.19 9.63
C THR A 244 -25.34 -3.14 10.92
N THR A 245 -26.65 -3.38 10.83
CA THR A 245 -27.51 -3.57 12.01
C THR A 245 -28.03 -5.00 12.12
N ALA A 246 -28.15 -5.49 13.35
CA ALA A 246 -28.63 -6.83 13.65
C ALA A 246 -30.13 -7.05 13.37
N GLN A 247 -30.48 -8.32 13.23
CA GLN A 247 -31.67 -8.95 12.62
C GLN A 247 -33.08 -8.54 13.09
N THR A 248 -33.27 -7.63 14.04
CA THR A 248 -34.64 -7.33 14.54
C THR A 248 -35.45 -6.41 13.63
N SER A 249 -34.82 -5.65 12.72
CA SER A 249 -35.51 -4.71 11.81
C SER A 249 -35.07 -4.78 10.34
N GLY A 250 -34.29 -5.79 9.97
CA GLY A 250 -33.66 -5.91 8.65
C GLY A 250 -32.22 -5.42 8.66
N GLU A 251 -31.33 -6.24 8.10
CA GLU A 251 -29.90 -5.93 8.00
C GLU A 251 -29.70 -4.81 6.96
N MET A 252 -29.63 -3.57 7.46
CA MET A 252 -29.25 -2.41 6.65
C MET A 252 -27.74 -2.22 6.70
N ILE A 253 -27.16 -1.83 5.58
CA ILE A 253 -25.79 -1.32 5.53
C ILE A 253 -25.82 0.17 5.83
N ARG A 254 -24.85 0.66 6.58
CA ARG A 254 -24.77 2.06 7.01
C ARG A 254 -23.38 2.60 6.80
N ILE A 255 -23.31 3.90 6.50
CA ILE A 255 -22.07 4.68 6.55
C ILE A 255 -22.23 5.82 7.55
N GLY A 256 -21.20 6.06 8.36
CA GLY A 256 -21.26 7.07 9.42
C GLY A 256 -20.10 7.01 10.39
N ARG A 257 -20.41 7.12 11.69
CA ARG A 257 -19.47 7.06 12.81
C ARG A 257 -19.97 6.10 13.85
N LYS A 258 -19.17 5.08 14.14
CA LYS A 258 -19.49 4.12 15.18
C LYS A 258 -18.21 3.50 15.72
N GLU A 259 -17.95 3.67 17.02
CA GLU A 259 -16.89 2.93 17.69
C GLU A 259 -17.23 1.43 17.81
N LEU A 260 -16.21 0.56 17.79
CA LEU A 260 -16.37 -0.90 17.75
C LEU A 260 -17.28 -1.42 18.86
N ASN A 261 -17.05 -0.94 20.08
CA ASN A 261 -17.78 -1.35 21.28
C ASN A 261 -19.04 -0.52 21.56
N ALA A 262 -19.38 0.43 20.67
CA ALA A 262 -20.55 1.27 20.87
C ALA A 262 -21.84 0.53 20.49
N ILE A 263 -22.82 0.57 21.40
CA ILE A 263 -24.16 -0.01 21.21
C ILE A 263 -24.89 0.69 20.06
N ARG A 264 -24.66 1.99 19.88
CA ARG A 264 -25.26 2.81 18.83
C ARG A 264 -24.16 3.55 18.07
N ALA A 265 -24.46 3.92 16.83
CA ALA A 265 -23.62 4.84 16.07
C ALA A 265 -23.68 6.23 16.70
N ASP A 266 -22.55 6.95 16.69
CA ASP A 266 -22.47 8.35 17.11
C ASP A 266 -23.30 9.21 16.15
N GLU A 267 -23.20 8.94 14.85
CA GLU A 267 -24.11 9.46 13.84
C GLU A 267 -24.10 8.59 12.58
N VAL A 268 -25.25 8.52 11.90
CA VAL A 268 -25.40 7.85 10.60
C VAL A 268 -25.49 8.89 9.51
N PHE A 269 -24.56 8.86 8.55
CA PHE A 269 -24.66 9.72 7.38
C PHE A 269 -25.73 9.20 6.42
N ALA A 270 -25.66 7.92 6.03
CA ALA A 270 -26.61 7.30 5.13
C ALA A 270 -26.79 5.81 5.39
N THR A 271 -27.91 5.27 4.90
CA THR A 271 -28.23 3.85 4.96
C THR A 271 -28.54 3.29 3.57
N PHE A 272 -28.22 2.03 3.38
CA PHE A 272 -28.51 1.24 2.20
C PHE A 272 -29.38 0.06 2.60
N GLU A 273 -30.57 -0.02 2.02
CA GLU A 273 -31.58 -1.02 2.36
C GLU A 273 -31.82 -1.98 1.18
N PRO A 274 -31.30 -3.22 1.26
CA PRO A 274 -31.57 -4.26 0.28
C PRO A 274 -33.07 -4.62 0.24
N THR A 275 -33.70 -4.51 -0.93
CA THR A 275 -35.11 -4.87 -1.16
C THR A 275 -35.25 -5.73 -2.42
N GLY A 276 -34.81 -6.99 -2.32
CA GLY A 276 -34.79 -7.88 -3.49
C GLY A 276 -33.80 -7.40 -4.54
N ALA A 277 -34.30 -7.11 -5.75
CA ALA A 277 -33.51 -6.62 -6.87
C ALA A 277 -33.14 -5.12 -6.80
N LYS A 278 -33.51 -4.42 -5.72
CA LYS A 278 -33.19 -3.00 -5.52
C LYS A 278 -32.36 -2.77 -4.27
N LEU A 279 -31.54 -1.73 -4.30
CA LEU A 279 -30.83 -1.21 -3.13
C LEU A 279 -31.16 0.28 -2.99
N LYS A 280 -31.88 0.62 -1.91
CA LYS A 280 -32.34 1.99 -1.67
C LYS A 280 -31.33 2.76 -0.84
N TYR A 281 -30.88 3.92 -1.32
CA TYR A 281 -30.10 4.87 -0.54
C TYR A 281 -31.02 5.81 0.24
N SER A 282 -30.70 6.08 1.50
CA SER A 282 -31.37 7.11 2.30
C SER A 282 -30.33 7.91 3.10
N GLN A 283 -30.23 9.22 2.84
CA GLN A 283 -29.40 10.12 3.65
C GLN A 283 -30.13 10.41 4.97
N ARG A 284 -29.46 10.16 6.09
CA ARG A 284 -30.00 10.34 7.45
C ARG A 284 -29.50 11.62 8.08
N TYR A 285 -28.24 11.99 7.85
CA TYR A 285 -27.69 13.23 8.39
C TYR A 285 -28.40 14.47 7.80
N LEU A 286 -28.77 15.41 8.67
CA LEU A 286 -29.60 16.60 8.43
C LEU A 286 -31.08 16.36 8.12
N TYR A 287 -31.54 15.11 8.05
CA TYR A 287 -32.94 14.77 7.77
C TYR A 287 -33.47 13.87 8.88
N ARG A 288 -34.26 14.41 9.83
CA ARG A 288 -34.79 13.62 10.96
C ARG A 288 -36.19 13.04 10.74
N GLU A 289 -37.04 13.71 9.95
CA GLU A 289 -38.45 13.32 9.74
C GLU A 289 -38.75 12.84 8.32
N GLN A 290 -38.13 13.45 7.29
CA GLN A 290 -38.24 13.03 5.89
C GLN A 290 -36.85 12.90 5.28
N TYR A 291 -36.40 11.67 5.10
CA TYR A 291 -35.10 11.35 4.54
C TYR A 291 -35.06 11.60 3.04
N PHE A 292 -33.97 12.19 2.54
CA PHE A 292 -33.69 12.13 1.12
C PHE A 292 -33.41 10.68 0.73
N THR A 293 -34.20 10.14 -0.20
CA THR A 293 -34.04 8.77 -0.70
C THR A 293 -33.83 8.75 -2.20
N SER A 294 -32.95 7.88 -2.66
CA SER A 294 -32.63 7.75 -4.10
C SER A 294 -32.29 6.30 -4.45
N ASP A 295 -32.48 5.96 -5.71
CA ASP A 295 -31.91 4.73 -6.27
C ASP A 295 -30.40 4.88 -6.42
N ILE A 296 -29.68 3.76 -6.36
CA ILE A 296 -28.22 3.76 -6.46
C ILE A 296 -27.80 3.75 -7.93
N ASN A 297 -27.20 4.85 -8.35
CA ASN A 297 -26.75 5.07 -9.72
C ASN A 297 -25.53 6.02 -9.75
N PRO A 298 -24.87 6.21 -10.92
CA PRO A 298 -23.71 7.08 -11.02
C PRO A 298 -23.97 8.57 -10.70
N GLU A 299 -25.20 9.06 -10.86
CA GLU A 299 -25.54 10.44 -10.51
C GLU A 299 -25.51 10.65 -9.00
N LEU A 300 -26.01 9.68 -8.23
CA LEU A 300 -25.89 9.67 -6.77
C LEU A 300 -24.43 9.60 -6.31
N VAL A 301 -23.59 8.78 -6.95
CA VAL A 301 -22.15 8.72 -6.67
C VAL A 301 -21.52 10.11 -6.82
N ASN A 302 -21.84 10.80 -7.91
CA ASN A 302 -21.30 12.14 -8.19
C ASN A 302 -21.82 13.19 -7.20
N SER A 303 -23.10 13.12 -6.81
CA SER A 303 -23.66 14.07 -5.85
C SER A 303 -23.04 13.92 -4.46
N ILE A 304 -22.73 12.69 -4.02
CA ILE A 304 -22.04 12.41 -2.76
C ILE A 304 -20.61 12.99 -2.78
N LYS A 305 -19.85 12.81 -3.87
CA LYS A 305 -18.47 13.32 -4.01
C LYS A 305 -18.35 14.84 -3.83
N ILE A 306 -19.39 15.59 -4.20
CA ILE A 306 -19.44 17.05 -4.07
C ILE A 306 -20.32 17.54 -2.91
N SER A 307 -20.86 16.63 -2.10
CA SER A 307 -21.84 16.92 -1.07
C SER A 307 -21.28 17.88 -0.01
N LYS A 308 -22.02 18.97 0.23
CA LYS A 308 -21.74 19.89 1.35
C LYS A 308 -22.11 19.25 2.69
N ASP A 309 -23.15 18.42 2.70
CA ASP A 309 -23.62 17.72 3.90
C ASP A 309 -22.57 16.72 4.39
N LEU A 310 -21.91 15.99 3.48
CA LEU A 310 -20.82 15.07 3.84
C LEU A 310 -19.61 15.83 4.42
N LYS A 311 -19.30 17.02 3.89
CA LYS A 311 -18.24 17.87 4.44
C LYS A 311 -18.60 18.38 5.83
N ALA A 312 -19.86 18.80 6.04
CA ALA A 312 -20.35 19.22 7.35
C ALA A 312 -20.30 18.06 8.36
N PHE A 313 -20.76 16.87 7.96
CA PHE A 313 -20.68 15.66 8.76
C PHE A 313 -19.25 15.35 9.21
N ASN A 314 -18.29 15.42 8.29
CA ASN A 314 -16.88 15.16 8.60
C ASN A 314 -16.24 16.22 9.50
N ALA A 315 -16.71 17.46 9.45
CA ALA A 315 -16.25 18.53 10.34
C ALA A 315 -16.84 18.38 11.76
N GLU A 316 -18.11 17.99 11.86
CA GLU A 316 -18.80 17.79 13.14
C GLU A 316 -18.35 16.51 13.85
N TYR A 317 -18.15 15.43 13.11
CA TYR A 317 -17.75 14.12 13.63
C TYR A 317 -16.36 13.72 13.10
N ALA A 318 -15.34 14.52 13.39
CA ALA A 318 -13.97 14.24 12.96
C ALA A 318 -13.35 13.05 13.71
N ILE A 319 -12.60 12.20 12.99
CA ILE A 319 -11.82 11.10 13.57
C ILE A 319 -10.36 11.14 13.09
N GLU A 320 -9.45 10.77 13.99
CA GLU A 320 -8.02 10.60 13.66
C GLU A 320 -7.71 9.18 13.18
N ARG A 321 -8.42 8.17 13.74
CA ARG A 321 -8.28 6.76 13.37
C ARG A 321 -8.72 6.45 11.93
N LYS A 322 -8.38 5.25 11.46
CA LYS A 322 -8.89 4.69 10.20
C LYS A 322 -10.39 4.35 10.34
N PRO A 323 -11.16 4.41 9.23
CA PRO A 323 -12.55 3.95 9.22
C PRO A 323 -12.65 2.42 9.29
N TYR A 324 -13.66 1.94 10.01
CA TYR A 324 -13.93 0.51 10.17
C TYR A 324 -14.77 -0.08 9.03
N TRP A 325 -14.57 -1.36 8.76
CA TRP A 325 -15.41 -2.23 7.93
C TRP A 325 -16.45 -2.97 8.77
N PRO A 326 -17.53 -3.51 8.15
CA PRO A 326 -18.55 -4.28 8.86
C PRO A 326 -17.98 -5.41 9.71
N GLU A 327 -16.99 -6.15 9.17
CA GLU A 327 -16.35 -7.28 9.87
C GLU A 327 -15.66 -6.88 11.18
N ASN A 328 -15.18 -5.63 11.30
CA ASN A 328 -14.54 -5.17 12.54
C ASN A 328 -15.51 -5.14 13.72
N TYR A 329 -16.83 -5.06 13.47
CA TYR A 329 -17.85 -5.02 14.52
C TYR A 329 -18.29 -6.41 15.01
N PHE A 330 -17.80 -7.50 14.39
CA PHE A 330 -18.17 -8.87 14.73
C PHE A 330 -17.07 -9.63 15.48
N ASP A 331 -15.85 -9.10 15.56
CA ASP A 331 -14.73 -9.73 16.28
C ASP A 331 -14.17 -8.73 17.31
N GLU A 332 -14.19 -9.10 18.60
CA GLU A 332 -13.64 -8.28 19.70
C GLU A 332 -12.10 -8.14 19.63
N PHE A 333 -11.47 -8.74 18.62
CA PHE A 333 -10.01 -8.76 18.42
C PHE A 333 -9.57 -8.38 16.99
N TYR A 334 -10.41 -7.71 16.18
CA TYR A 334 -10.00 -7.20 14.87
C TYR A 334 -9.00 -6.01 15.02
N GLU A 335 -7.71 -6.27 14.82
CA GLU A 335 -6.78 -5.27 14.29
C GLU A 335 -6.68 -5.42 12.75
N ASP A 336 -6.71 -4.28 12.06
CA ASP A 336 -6.75 -4.05 10.61
C ASP A 336 -5.56 -4.69 9.85
N ASP A 337 -5.61 -6.00 9.59
CA ASP A 337 -4.64 -6.71 8.74
C ASP A 337 -5.19 -7.10 7.35
N THR A 338 -6.45 -6.77 7.04
CA THR A 338 -6.91 -6.77 5.64
C THR A 338 -6.33 -5.55 4.94
N ILE A 339 -5.54 -5.77 3.89
CA ILE A 339 -4.94 -4.74 3.01
C ILE A 339 -5.87 -3.53 2.91
N SER A 340 -5.57 -2.47 3.64
CA SER A 340 -6.42 -1.29 3.61
C SER A 340 -6.40 -0.72 2.19
N VAL A 341 -7.58 -0.41 1.67
CA VAL A 341 -7.78 0.21 0.34
C VAL A 341 -6.92 1.47 0.18
N ASP A 342 -6.66 2.18 1.28
CA ASP A 342 -5.82 3.37 1.32
C ASP A 342 -4.30 3.07 1.22
N VAL A 343 -3.86 1.87 1.62
CA VAL A 343 -2.46 1.41 1.55
C VAL A 343 -2.01 1.12 0.12
N ILE A 344 -2.90 0.64 -0.76
CA ILE A 344 -2.58 0.43 -2.19
C ILE A 344 -2.22 1.77 -2.88
N VAL A 345 -2.74 2.89 -2.38
CA VAL A 345 -2.54 4.21 -2.99
C VAL A 345 -1.34 4.96 -2.38
N GLN A 346 -0.88 4.59 -1.17
CA GLN A 346 0.13 5.38 -0.45
C GLN A 346 1.40 4.63 0.02
N GLU A 347 1.42 3.30 0.18
CA GLU A 347 2.57 2.64 0.83
C GLU A 347 3.67 2.09 -0.07
N ASP A 348 3.58 2.20 -1.40
CA ASP A 348 4.68 1.71 -2.27
C ASP A 348 5.82 2.73 -2.46
N VAL A 349 6.16 3.44 -1.40
CA VAL A 349 7.44 4.15 -1.26
C VAL A 349 8.28 3.36 -0.25
N MET A 350 9.16 2.51 -0.81
CA MET A 350 10.24 1.76 -0.15
C MET A 350 9.85 0.42 0.51
N GLN A 351 9.81 -0.65 -0.29
CA GLN A 351 10.06 -1.99 0.24
C GLN A 351 11.56 -2.19 0.44
N THR A 352 12.00 -2.07 1.68
CA THR A 352 13.19 -2.78 2.17
C THR A 352 12.73 -4.18 2.59
N PRO A 353 13.47 -5.28 2.30
CA PRO A 353 13.13 -6.59 2.85
C PRO A 353 13.07 -6.48 4.38
N SER A 354 11.98 -6.98 4.97
CA SER A 354 11.82 -7.00 6.43
C SER A 354 12.97 -7.76 7.08
N PRO A 355 13.53 -7.29 8.20
CA PRO A 355 14.61 -7.98 8.88
C PRO A 355 14.20 -9.40 9.30
N LEU A 356 15.12 -10.36 9.19
CA LEU A 356 14.87 -11.79 9.48
C LEU A 356 14.51 -12.06 10.95
N ASN A 357 15.06 -11.27 11.87
CA ASN A 357 14.76 -11.35 13.29
C ASN A 357 13.77 -10.25 13.67
N GLN A 358 12.59 -10.65 14.15
CA GLN A 358 11.50 -9.73 14.46
C GLN A 358 11.01 -9.95 15.89
N ILE A 359 10.73 -8.85 16.60
CA ILE A 359 10.12 -8.87 17.93
C ILE A 359 8.78 -8.17 17.83
N LEU A 360 7.69 -8.92 18.03
CA LEU A 360 6.36 -8.35 18.20
C LEU A 360 6.21 -7.91 19.65
N TYR A 361 6.17 -6.61 19.91
CA TYR A 361 6.04 -6.02 21.25
C TYR A 361 4.73 -5.24 21.37
N GLY A 362 4.22 -5.11 22.60
CA GLY A 362 2.97 -4.41 22.88
C GLY A 362 2.27 -4.91 24.14
N PRO A 363 1.22 -4.21 24.61
CA PRO A 363 0.48 -4.55 25.82
C PRO A 363 -0.03 -6.00 25.86
N PRO A 364 -0.19 -6.65 27.03
CA PRO A 364 -0.81 -7.97 27.12
C PRO A 364 -2.20 -7.99 26.45
N GLY A 365 -2.54 -9.07 25.74
CA GLY A 365 -3.84 -9.20 25.05
C GLY A 365 -3.91 -8.68 23.60
N THR A 366 -2.87 -8.01 23.09
CA THR A 366 -2.84 -7.44 21.71
C THR A 366 -2.45 -8.46 20.62
N GLY A 367 -2.90 -9.71 20.73
CA GLY A 367 -2.71 -10.68 19.63
C GLY A 367 -1.27 -11.09 19.26
N LYS A 368 -0.22 -10.67 19.97
CA LYS A 368 1.19 -10.98 19.59
C LYS A 368 1.43 -12.46 19.28
N THR A 369 0.94 -13.35 20.13
CA THR A 369 1.02 -14.81 19.93
C THR A 369 0.19 -15.26 18.72
N TYR A 370 -0.94 -14.59 18.46
CA TYR A 370 -1.78 -14.83 17.29
C TYR A 370 -1.05 -14.45 15.98
N HIS A 371 -0.41 -13.28 15.90
CA HIS A 371 0.34 -12.87 14.70
C HIS A 371 1.64 -13.66 14.50
N THR A 372 2.20 -14.25 15.56
CA THR A 372 3.42 -15.09 15.46
C THR A 372 3.21 -16.30 14.55
N ILE A 373 2.00 -16.87 14.51
CA ILE A 373 1.65 -17.99 13.62
C ILE A 373 1.81 -17.58 12.14
N GLU A 374 1.26 -16.42 11.79
CA GLU A 374 1.33 -15.89 10.43
C GLU A 374 2.76 -15.57 10.01
N ALA A 375 3.49 -14.86 10.88
CA ALA A 375 4.89 -14.53 10.64
C ALA A 375 5.74 -15.80 10.46
N ALA A 376 5.51 -16.83 11.27
CA ALA A 376 6.24 -18.09 11.18
C ALA A 376 5.91 -18.88 9.89
N VAL A 377 4.64 -18.92 9.46
CA VAL A 377 4.25 -19.55 8.18
C VAL A 377 4.84 -18.78 7.00
N LYS A 378 4.74 -17.45 6.96
CA LYS A 378 5.35 -16.63 5.91
C LYS A 378 6.87 -16.79 5.85
N ALA A 379 7.54 -16.91 6.99
CA ALA A 379 8.98 -17.14 7.04
C ALA A 379 9.37 -18.53 6.52
N ALA A 380 8.59 -19.56 6.85
CA ALA A 380 8.85 -20.93 6.42
C ALA A 380 8.44 -21.19 4.96
N GLU A 381 7.31 -20.64 4.51
CA GLU A 381 6.72 -20.80 3.18
C GLU A 381 6.24 -19.43 2.64
N PRO A 382 7.14 -18.59 2.10
CA PRO A 382 6.81 -17.22 1.66
C PRO A 382 5.78 -17.15 0.53
N THR A 383 5.59 -18.24 -0.20
CA THR A 383 4.63 -18.34 -1.31
C THR A 383 3.28 -18.90 -0.90
N PHE A 384 3.13 -19.38 0.33
CA PHE A 384 1.86 -19.90 0.83
C PHE A 384 0.87 -18.76 1.04
N THR A 385 -0.33 -18.91 0.49
CA THR A 385 -1.45 -17.99 0.66
C THR A 385 -2.62 -18.75 1.26
N TRP A 386 -3.43 -18.06 2.07
CA TRP A 386 -4.59 -18.62 2.74
C TRP A 386 -5.77 -17.66 2.58
N GLN A 387 -6.98 -18.21 2.55
CA GLN A 387 -8.23 -17.45 2.51
C GLN A 387 -8.91 -17.42 3.88
N SER A 388 -8.52 -18.32 4.78
CA SER A 388 -9.09 -18.42 6.12
C SER A 388 -8.03 -18.70 7.18
N ARG A 389 -8.34 -18.36 8.44
CA ARG A 389 -7.45 -18.65 9.58
C ARG A 389 -7.32 -20.15 9.83
N VAL A 390 -8.33 -20.93 9.46
CA VAL A 390 -8.31 -22.40 9.57
C VAL A 390 -7.24 -22.99 8.66
N GLU A 391 -7.13 -22.51 7.42
CA GLU A 391 -6.07 -22.90 6.49
C GLU A 391 -4.68 -22.51 7.00
N LEU A 392 -4.52 -21.27 7.47
CA LEU A 392 -3.25 -20.80 8.03
C LEU A 392 -2.81 -21.64 9.24
N LYS A 393 -3.75 -22.00 10.12
CA LYS A 393 -3.47 -22.80 11.31
C LYS A 393 -3.13 -24.25 10.94
N ALA A 394 -3.85 -24.84 9.98
CA ALA A 394 -3.54 -26.17 9.47
C ALA A 394 -2.12 -26.23 8.87
N GLU A 395 -1.73 -25.18 8.13
CA GLU A 395 -0.39 -25.07 7.56
C GLU A 395 0.69 -24.88 8.63
N TYR A 396 0.42 -24.05 9.64
CA TYR A 396 1.30 -23.90 10.79
C TYR A 396 1.51 -25.23 11.54
N GLU A 397 0.44 -26.01 11.76
CA GLU A 397 0.49 -27.33 12.39
C GLU A 397 1.29 -28.33 11.54
N ARG A 398 1.12 -28.31 10.22
CA ARG A 398 1.93 -29.10 9.27
C ARG A 398 3.41 -28.74 9.41
N LEU A 399 3.75 -27.45 9.40
CA LEU A 399 5.13 -26.96 9.50
C LEU A 399 5.77 -27.23 10.88
N MET A 400 4.97 -27.25 11.95
CA MET A 400 5.39 -27.69 13.29
C MET A 400 5.68 -29.20 13.33
N ALA A 401 4.84 -30.02 12.68
CA ALA A 401 5.04 -31.46 12.54
C ALA A 401 6.31 -31.77 11.73
N GLU A 402 6.57 -31.00 10.68
CA GLU A 402 7.78 -31.08 9.85
C GLU A 402 9.03 -30.49 10.53
N LYS A 403 8.90 -29.98 11.76
CA LYS A 403 9.98 -29.35 12.53
C LYS A 403 10.63 -28.18 11.79
N ARG A 404 9.87 -27.49 10.93
CA ARG A 404 10.29 -26.25 10.26
C ARG A 404 9.90 -25.01 11.05
N ILE A 405 8.96 -25.15 11.97
CA ILE A 405 8.61 -24.16 13.00
C ILE A 405 8.76 -24.82 14.38
N ARG A 406 9.22 -24.03 15.35
CA ARG A 406 9.21 -24.38 16.77
C ARG A 406 8.75 -23.19 17.60
N PHE A 407 7.81 -23.44 18.51
CA PHE A 407 7.32 -22.45 19.45
C PHE A 407 7.96 -22.68 20.82
N VAL A 408 8.50 -21.62 21.41
CA VAL A 408 9.11 -21.63 22.75
C VAL A 408 8.60 -20.42 23.52
N THR A 409 8.29 -20.61 24.81
CA THR A 409 7.91 -19.54 25.73
C THR A 409 9.03 -19.34 26.74
N PHE A 410 9.58 -18.12 26.83
CA PHE A 410 10.57 -17.80 27.86
C PHE A 410 9.92 -17.49 29.21
N HIS A 411 10.60 -17.87 30.28
CA HIS A 411 10.27 -17.52 31.66
C HIS A 411 11.54 -17.07 32.40
N GLN A 412 11.39 -16.41 33.56
CA GLN A 412 12.53 -15.82 34.27
C GLN A 412 13.60 -16.84 34.70
N SER A 413 13.21 -18.09 34.92
CA SER A 413 14.13 -19.19 35.22
C SER A 413 14.70 -19.88 33.98
N TYR A 414 14.45 -19.37 32.76
CA TYR A 414 14.91 -19.99 31.51
C TYR A 414 16.32 -19.48 31.20
N GLY A 415 17.31 -20.37 31.34
CA GLY A 415 18.73 -20.07 31.22
C GLY A 415 19.34 -20.49 29.89
N TYR A 416 20.64 -20.19 29.75
CA TYR A 416 21.45 -20.58 28.60
C TYR A 416 21.49 -22.10 28.40
N GLU A 417 21.58 -22.84 29.50
CA GLU A 417 21.71 -24.30 29.52
C GLU A 417 20.49 -25.02 28.95
N GLU A 418 19.29 -24.44 29.12
CA GLU A 418 18.05 -24.97 28.57
C GLU A 418 17.77 -24.48 27.15
N PHE A 419 18.32 -23.35 26.71
CA PHE A 419 18.04 -22.79 25.38
C PHE A 419 19.10 -23.13 24.32
N VAL A 420 20.39 -23.09 24.66
CA VAL A 420 21.51 -23.29 23.73
C VAL A 420 22.17 -24.65 23.94
N GLU A 421 22.89 -24.83 25.05
CA GLU A 421 23.53 -26.09 25.47
C GLU A 421 23.94 -26.02 26.94
N GLY A 422 23.86 -27.14 27.66
CA GLY A 422 24.14 -27.19 29.10
C GLY A 422 24.76 -28.51 29.54
N LEU A 423 25.43 -28.50 30.69
CA LEU A 423 25.96 -29.70 31.33
C LEU A 423 24.83 -30.45 32.01
N HIS A 424 24.61 -31.70 31.63
CA HIS A 424 23.64 -32.57 32.29
C HIS A 424 24.34 -33.74 32.95
N ALA A 425 23.98 -34.00 34.21
CA ALA A 425 24.29 -35.24 34.89
C ALA A 425 23.53 -36.39 34.21
N GLN A 426 24.26 -37.42 33.82
CA GLN A 426 23.75 -38.69 33.32
C GLN A 426 24.34 -39.80 34.19
N THR A 427 23.65 -40.92 34.28
CA THR A 427 24.16 -42.11 34.96
C THR A 427 24.64 -43.07 33.89
N ASP A 428 25.88 -43.52 33.99
CA ASP A 428 26.40 -44.57 33.10
C ASP A 428 25.83 -45.95 33.48
N GLU A 429 26.16 -46.97 32.67
CA GLU A 429 25.66 -48.34 32.85
C GLU A 429 26.08 -48.97 34.20
N ASP A 430 27.12 -48.42 34.84
CA ASP A 430 27.66 -48.85 36.13
C ASP A 430 27.09 -48.06 37.33
N GLY A 431 26.16 -47.14 37.10
CA GLY A 431 25.52 -46.37 38.16
C GLY A 431 26.28 -45.13 38.62
N GLN A 432 27.38 -44.74 37.94
CA GLN A 432 28.14 -43.53 38.28
C GLN A 432 27.61 -42.29 37.56
N VAL A 433 27.67 -41.14 38.22
CA VAL A 433 27.21 -39.86 37.64
C VAL A 433 28.33 -39.26 36.77
N CYS A 434 28.06 -39.09 35.48
CA CYS A 434 28.91 -38.41 34.52
C CYS A 434 28.24 -37.12 34.02
N TYR A 435 29.02 -36.10 33.65
CA TYR A 435 28.50 -34.82 33.16
C TYR A 435 28.80 -34.66 31.67
N GLY A 436 27.76 -34.67 30.84
CA GLY A 436 27.86 -34.50 29.39
C GLY A 436 27.26 -33.18 28.91
N ILE A 437 27.79 -32.62 27.83
CA ILE A 437 27.19 -31.45 27.16
C ILE A 437 25.96 -31.92 26.39
N LYS A 438 24.78 -31.42 26.77
CA LYS A 438 23.53 -31.67 26.07
C LYS A 438 23.17 -30.44 25.25
N GLN A 439 22.97 -30.66 23.95
CA GLN A 439 22.43 -29.63 23.06
C GLN A 439 20.98 -29.34 23.46
N ALA A 440 20.64 -28.06 23.59
CA ALA A 440 19.35 -27.62 24.07
C ALA A 440 18.46 -27.12 22.91
N TYR A 441 17.36 -26.41 23.18
CA TYR A 441 16.28 -26.20 22.21
C TYR A 441 16.71 -25.57 20.87
N LEU A 442 17.51 -24.50 20.89
CA LEU A 442 17.95 -23.79 19.68
C LEU A 442 18.92 -24.64 18.85
N ASN A 443 19.96 -25.20 19.47
CA ASN A 443 20.96 -25.97 18.75
C ASN A 443 20.39 -27.29 18.17
N LYS A 444 19.43 -27.92 18.86
CA LYS A 444 18.68 -29.05 18.31
C LYS A 444 17.87 -28.68 17.07
N PHE A 445 17.32 -27.47 17.02
CA PHE A 445 16.55 -26.98 15.87
C PHE A 445 17.44 -26.63 14.68
N VAL A 446 18.57 -25.95 14.92
CA VAL A 446 19.54 -25.57 13.86
C VAL A 446 20.20 -26.80 13.20
N ARG A 447 20.36 -27.91 13.93
CA ARG A 447 21.01 -29.13 13.43
C ARG A 447 20.08 -30.15 12.76
N VAL A 448 18.79 -29.85 12.56
CA VAL A 448 17.87 -30.75 11.85
C VAL A 448 18.29 -30.82 10.36
N PRO A 449 18.64 -32.01 9.82
CA PRO A 449 19.15 -32.13 8.46
C PRO A 449 17.99 -32.09 7.46
N ASN A 450 17.53 -30.90 7.10
CA ASN A 450 16.62 -30.72 5.96
C ASN A 450 17.37 -30.02 4.81
N ARG A 451 17.53 -30.73 3.68
CA ARG A 451 18.34 -30.39 2.50
C ARG A 451 17.77 -29.23 1.64
N LYS A 452 17.23 -28.18 2.25
CA LYS A 452 17.10 -26.87 1.61
C LYS A 452 17.97 -25.90 2.40
N LYS A 453 19.11 -25.54 1.80
CA LYS A 453 20.15 -24.67 2.37
C LYS A 453 19.52 -23.49 3.11
N TRP A 454 19.80 -23.39 4.41
CA TRP A 454 19.71 -22.13 5.12
C TRP A 454 20.63 -21.13 4.44
N LEU A 455 20.07 -20.09 3.82
CA LEU A 455 20.80 -18.87 3.44
C LEU A 455 21.06 -18.06 4.72
N ALA A 456 21.86 -18.63 5.62
CA ALA A 456 22.63 -17.82 6.54
C ALA A 456 23.86 -17.40 5.74
N SER A 457 23.89 -16.14 5.33
CA SER A 457 25.07 -15.46 4.80
C SER A 457 26.28 -15.77 5.70
N ARG A 458 27.15 -16.66 5.23
CA ARG A 458 28.55 -16.62 5.58
C ARG A 458 29.24 -15.86 4.45
N GLU A 459 30.03 -14.89 4.90
CA GLU A 459 30.79 -13.87 4.16
C GLU A 459 30.01 -12.61 3.78
#